data_AF-A0A2U1K7A9-F1
#
_entry.id   AF-A0A2U1K7A9-F1
#
_cell.length_a   1.000
_cell.length_b   1.000
_cell.length_c   1.000
_cell.angle_alpha   90.00
_cell.angle_beta   90.00
_cell.angle_gamma   90.00
#
_symmetry.space_group_name_H-M   'P 1'
#
loop_
_entity.id
_entity.type
_entity.pdbx_description
1 polymer ?
#
loop_
_entity_poly.entity_id
_entity_poly.type
_entity_poly.pdbx_seq_one_letter_code
_entity_poly.pdbx_strand_id
1 'polypeptide(L)'
;MAVFNNEEEMYSLIGGFFESIKDSEPIKEMMEALEPDAGFNAYVQFVYHSPEGKVTWYEEKDGSIGLICGETDLRAELKFEQSADIGHKFWLGELDLQEALARQLLKAEGPLVKALKAMPQIEKIYPMYRDYLEKTGRTDLLAVKQ
;
A
#
# COMPACT_ATOMS: atom_id res chain seq x y z
N MET A 1 -14.16 5.85 -12.95
CA MET A 1 -14.58 4.44 -13.14
C MET A 1 -13.94 3.62 -12.05
N ALA A 2 -14.56 2.56 -11.56
CA ALA A 2 -13.93 1.71 -10.56
C ALA A 2 -12.76 0.95 -11.22
N VAL A 3 -11.56 1.10 -10.69
CA VAL A 3 -10.35 0.36 -11.14
C VAL A 3 -10.50 -1.14 -10.88
N PHE A 4 -11.26 -1.49 -9.84
CA PHE A 4 -11.47 -2.86 -9.35
C PHE A 4 -12.97 -3.18 -9.31
N ASN A 5 -13.36 -4.33 -9.82
CA ASN A 5 -14.76 -4.77 -9.81
C ASN A 5 -15.19 -5.41 -8.48
N ASN A 6 -14.27 -6.09 -7.79
CA ASN A 6 -14.53 -6.82 -6.55
C ASN A 6 -13.26 -6.90 -5.68
N GLU A 7 -13.44 -7.27 -4.40
CA GLU A 7 -12.34 -7.38 -3.44
C GLU A 7 -11.28 -8.42 -3.87
N GLU A 8 -11.69 -9.51 -4.51
CA GLU A 8 -10.80 -10.57 -4.99
C GLU A 8 -9.86 -10.05 -6.08
N GLU A 9 -10.35 -9.26 -7.04
CA GLU A 9 -9.53 -8.65 -8.09
C GLU A 9 -8.56 -7.64 -7.48
N MET A 10 -9.01 -6.89 -6.48
CA MET A 10 -8.19 -5.94 -5.75
C MET A 10 -7.05 -6.64 -4.99
N TYR A 11 -7.35 -7.69 -4.23
CA TYR A 11 -6.32 -8.47 -3.53
C TYR A 11 -5.40 -9.20 -4.50
N SER A 12 -5.92 -9.75 -5.59
CA SER A 12 -5.09 -10.43 -6.60
C SER A 12 -4.09 -9.47 -7.24
N LEU A 13 -4.48 -8.22 -7.48
CA LEU A 13 -3.62 -7.22 -8.11
C LEU A 13 -2.69 -6.53 -7.10
N ILE A 14 -3.27 -5.86 -6.08
CA ILE A 14 -2.51 -5.09 -5.08
C ILE A 14 -1.77 -6.04 -4.15
N GLY A 15 -2.46 -7.06 -3.62
CA GLY A 15 -1.85 -8.06 -2.76
C GLY A 15 -0.80 -8.88 -3.52
N GLY A 16 -1.10 -9.31 -4.75
CA GLY A 16 -0.13 -10.02 -5.59
C GLY A 16 1.12 -9.19 -5.92
N PHE A 17 0.96 -7.89 -6.17
CA PHE A 17 2.08 -6.98 -6.33
C PHE A 17 2.94 -6.90 -5.06
N PHE A 18 2.30 -6.64 -3.92
CA PHE A 18 2.97 -6.56 -2.62
C PHE A 18 3.71 -7.85 -2.27
N GLU A 19 3.09 -9.01 -2.51
CA GLU A 19 3.75 -10.30 -2.34
C GLU A 19 4.95 -10.49 -3.27
N SER A 20 4.89 -9.97 -4.50
CA SER A 20 6.00 -10.03 -5.44
C SER A 20 7.18 -9.14 -5.01
N ILE A 21 6.94 -8.05 -4.29
CA ILE A 21 7.99 -7.09 -3.89
C ILE A 21 8.35 -7.16 -2.40
N LYS A 22 7.66 -7.96 -1.57
CA LYS A 22 7.86 -8.00 -0.12
C LYS A 22 9.30 -8.29 0.32
N ASP A 23 10.05 -9.03 -0.50
CA ASP A 23 11.47 -9.35 -0.23
C ASP A 23 12.47 -8.36 -0.84
N SER A 24 11.98 -7.36 -1.59
CA SER A 24 12.82 -6.36 -2.25
C SER A 24 13.40 -5.38 -1.23
N GLU A 25 14.65 -4.96 -1.46
CA GLU A 25 15.35 -3.95 -0.64
C GLU A 25 14.51 -2.70 -0.33
N PRO A 26 13.83 -2.04 -1.29
CA PRO A 26 13.03 -0.85 -0.97
C PRO A 26 11.88 -1.12 0.00
N ILE A 27 11.28 -2.33 0.00
CA ILE A 27 10.24 -2.67 0.98
C ILE A 27 10.86 -2.87 2.36
N LYS A 28 12.00 -3.54 2.46
CA LYS A 28 12.70 -3.72 3.73
C LYS A 28 13.08 -2.36 4.35
N GLU A 29 13.70 -1.49 3.56
CA GLU A 29 14.03 -0.12 3.99
C GLU A 29 12.78 0.70 4.36
N MET A 30 11.69 0.52 3.61
CA MET A 30 10.40 1.17 3.90
C MET A 30 9.83 0.69 5.26
N MET A 31 9.86 -0.61 5.53
CA MET A 31 9.35 -1.18 6.78
C MET A 31 10.19 -0.75 7.99
N GLU A 32 11.52 -0.68 7.83
CA GLU A 32 12.42 -0.11 8.86
C GLU A 32 12.06 1.35 9.18
N ALA A 33 11.73 2.16 8.17
CA ALA A 33 11.29 3.54 8.39
C ALA A 33 9.89 3.64 9.05
N LEU A 34 9.06 2.61 8.88
CA LEU A 34 7.73 2.45 9.44
C LEU A 34 7.70 1.61 10.71
N GLU A 35 8.86 1.33 11.30
CA GLU A 35 8.99 0.46 12.47
C GLU A 35 7.98 0.87 13.57
N PRO A 36 7.06 -0.03 13.99
CA PRO A 36 6.04 0.27 14.97
C PRO A 36 6.65 0.56 16.35
N ASP A 37 6.11 1.55 17.08
CA ASP A 37 6.44 1.74 18.49
C ASP A 37 5.93 0.58 19.35
N ALA A 38 6.49 0.49 20.56
CA ALA A 38 6.13 -0.53 21.54
C ALA A 38 4.60 -0.58 21.77
N GLY A 39 3.99 -1.71 21.41
CA GLY A 39 2.54 -1.95 21.55
C GLY A 39 1.77 -2.06 20.22
N PHE A 40 2.44 -1.82 19.09
CA PHE A 40 1.91 -2.11 17.76
C PHE A 40 2.62 -3.33 17.18
N ASN A 41 1.86 -4.18 16.47
CA ASN A 41 2.34 -5.44 15.91
C ASN A 41 2.27 -5.45 14.37
N ALA A 42 1.99 -4.30 13.77
CA ALA A 42 1.95 -4.11 12.34
C ALA A 42 2.51 -2.72 12.00
N TYR A 43 3.25 -2.64 10.90
CA TYR A 43 3.84 -1.40 10.40
C TYR A 43 2.73 -0.47 9.91
N VAL A 44 1.93 -0.97 8.98
CA VAL A 44 0.90 -0.19 8.30
C VAL A 44 -0.29 -1.06 7.89
N GLN A 45 -1.50 -0.49 7.99
CA GLN A 45 -2.72 -1.10 7.50
C GLN A 45 -3.39 -0.17 6.49
N PHE A 46 -3.62 -0.69 5.28
CA PHE A 46 -4.38 -0.03 4.24
C PHE A 46 -5.80 -0.57 4.25
N VAL A 47 -6.76 0.29 4.55
CA VAL A 47 -8.20 0.02 4.51
C VAL A 47 -8.74 0.63 3.23
N TYR A 48 -9.29 -0.22 2.39
CA TYR A 48 -9.83 0.13 1.10
C TYR A 48 -11.36 0.09 1.13
N HIS A 49 -11.96 1.08 0.48
CA HIS A 49 -13.40 1.16 0.30
C HIS A 49 -13.75 1.17 -1.19
N SER A 50 -14.81 0.44 -1.55
CA SER A 50 -15.29 0.26 -2.93
C SER A 50 -14.25 -0.35 -3.89
N PRO A 51 -13.98 -1.67 -3.80
CA PRO A 51 -14.56 -2.68 -2.88
C PRO A 51 -13.98 -2.59 -1.46
N GLU A 52 -14.69 -3.18 -0.48
CA GLU A 52 -14.19 -3.27 0.89
C GLU A 52 -13.02 -4.25 0.96
N GLY A 53 -11.86 -3.79 1.42
CA GLY A 53 -10.69 -4.64 1.56
C GLY A 53 -9.69 -4.09 2.56
N LYS A 54 -8.89 -4.95 3.18
CA LYS A 54 -7.88 -4.55 4.15
C LYS A 54 -6.57 -5.26 3.84
N VAL A 55 -5.48 -4.51 3.83
CA VAL A 55 -4.13 -5.06 3.62
C VAL A 55 -3.24 -4.58 4.75
N THR A 56 -2.73 -5.52 5.54
CA THR A 56 -1.91 -5.22 6.72
C THR A 56 -0.51 -5.78 6.54
N TRP A 57 0.47 -4.90 6.68
CA TRP A 57 1.88 -5.23 6.67
C TRP A 57 2.39 -5.37 8.10
N TYR A 58 3.08 -6.46 8.38
CA TYR A 58 3.54 -6.79 9.72
C TYR A 58 4.88 -7.50 9.71
N GLU A 59 5.55 -7.51 10.85
CA GLU A 59 6.80 -8.25 11.03
C GLU A 59 6.48 -9.67 11.46
N GLU A 60 7.01 -10.65 10.73
CA GLU A 60 6.99 -12.03 11.16
C GLU A 60 8.01 -12.27 12.27
N LYS A 61 7.82 -13.34 13.05
CA LYS A 61 8.72 -13.68 14.17
C LYS A 61 10.18 -13.93 13.76
N ASP A 62 10.42 -14.21 12.48
CA ASP A 62 11.74 -14.44 11.91
C ASP A 62 12.41 -13.13 11.45
N GLY A 63 11.75 -11.97 11.62
CA GLY A 63 12.22 -10.67 11.13
C GLY A 63 11.93 -10.44 9.64
N SER A 64 11.16 -11.32 9.01
CA SER A 64 10.70 -11.18 7.62
C SER A 64 9.43 -10.33 7.55
N ILE A 65 9.20 -9.68 6.41
CA ILE A 65 8.01 -8.86 6.20
C ILE A 65 6.84 -9.73 5.73
N GLY A 66 5.79 -9.78 6.56
CA GLY A 66 4.55 -10.47 6.29
C GLY A 66 3.45 -9.55 5.74
N LEU A 67 2.57 -10.13 4.93
CA LEU A 67 1.39 -9.46 4.37
C LEU A 67 0.12 -10.25 4.75
N ILE A 68 -0.91 -9.54 5.23
CA ILE A 68 -2.25 -10.12 5.48
C ILE A 68 -3.27 -9.35 4.63
N CYS A 69 -3.94 -10.07 3.74
CA CYS A 69 -5.11 -9.58 3.01
C CYS A 69 -6.37 -10.05 3.75
N GLY A 70 -7.23 -9.11 4.16
CA GLY A 70 -8.46 -9.37 4.90
C GLY A 70 -8.44 -8.83 6.33
N GLU A 71 -9.39 -9.32 7.12
CA GLU A 71 -9.53 -8.90 8.51
C GLU A 71 -8.38 -9.41 9.38
N THR A 72 -7.92 -8.56 10.30
CA THR A 72 -6.85 -8.89 11.23
C THR A 72 -7.03 -8.14 12.55
N ASP A 73 -6.64 -8.79 13.64
CA ASP A 73 -6.56 -8.21 14.99
C ASP A 73 -5.24 -7.46 15.23
N LEU A 74 -4.34 -7.43 14.24
CA LEU A 74 -3.09 -6.70 14.34
C LEU A 74 -3.35 -5.20 14.48
N ARG A 75 -2.65 -4.60 15.45
CA ARG A 75 -2.67 -3.16 15.65
C ARG A 75 -1.57 -2.53 14.82
N ALA A 76 -1.95 -1.97 13.69
CA ALA A 76 -1.08 -1.12 12.90
C ALA A 76 -0.98 0.26 13.54
N GLU A 77 0.24 0.78 13.62
CA GLU A 77 0.49 2.13 14.11
C GLU A 77 0.03 3.18 13.10
N LEU A 78 0.29 2.91 11.81
CA LEU A 78 -0.21 3.71 10.70
C LEU A 78 -1.40 3.00 10.04
N LYS A 79 -2.51 3.73 9.89
CA LYS A 79 -3.67 3.28 9.13
C LYS A 79 -3.98 4.26 8.02
N PHE A 80 -4.21 3.74 6.83
CA PHE A 80 -4.59 4.52 5.66
C PHE A 80 -5.95 4.05 5.17
N GLU A 81 -6.97 4.89 5.28
CA GLU A 81 -8.31 4.63 4.78
C GLU A 81 -8.50 5.37 3.45
N GLN A 82 -8.76 4.65 2.37
CA GLN A 82 -8.85 5.22 1.03
C GLN A 82 -9.69 4.35 0.10
N SER A 83 -10.05 4.85 -1.09
CA SER A 83 -10.64 3.99 -2.11
C SER A 83 -9.54 3.19 -2.84
N ALA A 84 -9.90 2.04 -3.39
CA ALA A 84 -8.96 1.22 -4.16
C ALA A 84 -8.35 2.00 -5.35
N ASP A 85 -9.14 2.88 -6.00
CA ASP A 85 -8.67 3.82 -7.04
C ASP A 85 -7.58 4.79 -6.54
N ILE A 86 -7.75 5.33 -5.32
CA ILE A 86 -6.78 6.26 -4.74
C ILE A 86 -5.47 5.55 -4.43
N GLY A 87 -5.54 4.34 -3.86
CA GLY A 87 -4.35 3.54 -3.64
C GLY A 87 -3.66 3.15 -4.93
N HIS A 88 -4.42 2.82 -5.97
CA HIS A 88 -3.88 2.54 -7.29
C HIS A 88 -3.08 3.74 -7.86
N LYS A 89 -3.66 4.94 -7.82
CA LYS A 89 -3.00 6.18 -8.25
C LYS A 89 -1.75 6.50 -7.43
N PHE A 90 -1.81 6.24 -6.12
CA PHE A 90 -0.67 6.37 -5.23
C PHE A 90 0.49 5.46 -5.65
N TRP A 91 0.23 4.17 -5.88
CA TRP A 91 1.26 3.21 -6.30
C TRP A 91 1.76 3.43 -7.74
N LEU A 92 0.97 4.09 -8.59
CA LEU A 92 1.45 4.56 -9.90
C LEU A 92 2.40 5.76 -9.80
N GLY A 93 2.45 6.45 -8.65
CA GLY A 93 3.15 7.73 -8.51
C GLY A 93 2.42 8.89 -9.21
N GLU A 94 1.11 8.76 -9.44
CA GLU A 94 0.28 9.87 -9.95
C GLU A 94 -0.30 10.74 -8.84
N LEU A 95 -0.21 10.27 -7.59
CA LEU A 95 -0.70 10.97 -6.42
C LEU A 95 0.29 10.85 -5.27
N ASP A 96 0.83 11.98 -4.83
CA ASP A 96 1.70 12.03 -3.66
C ASP A 96 0.90 12.02 -2.35
N LEU A 97 1.51 11.47 -1.29
CA LEU A 97 0.88 11.34 0.03
C LEU A 97 0.37 12.70 0.56
N GLN A 98 1.18 13.74 0.44
CA GLN A 98 0.82 15.08 0.91
C GLN A 98 -0.37 15.66 0.15
N GLU A 99 -0.42 15.47 -1.17
CA GLU A 99 -1.54 15.91 -1.99
C GLU A 99 -2.80 15.12 -1.65
N ALA A 100 -2.69 13.81 -1.50
CA ALA A 100 -3.81 12.94 -1.13
C ALA A 100 -4.42 13.33 0.22
N LEU A 101 -3.58 13.63 1.21
CA LEU A 101 -4.00 14.12 2.53
C LEU A 101 -4.63 15.50 2.43
N ALA A 102 -3.99 16.44 1.73
CA ALA A 102 -4.49 17.81 1.56
C ALA A 102 -5.84 17.85 0.86
N ARG A 103 -6.05 16.97 -0.13
CA ARG A 103 -7.31 16.82 -0.86
C ARG A 103 -8.31 15.88 -0.18
N GLN A 104 -7.97 15.35 0.99
CA GLN A 104 -8.79 14.40 1.75
C GLN A 104 -9.21 13.16 0.93
N LEU A 105 -8.37 12.76 -0.03
CA LEU A 105 -8.58 11.57 -0.87
C LEU A 105 -8.28 10.27 -0.10
N LEU A 106 -7.41 10.37 0.90
CA LEU A 106 -7.14 9.34 1.87
C LEU A 106 -7.13 9.94 3.27
N LYS A 107 -7.42 9.10 4.26
CA LYS A 107 -7.31 9.44 5.68
C LYS A 107 -6.18 8.62 6.27
N ALA A 108 -5.19 9.31 6.84
CA ALA A 108 -4.10 8.67 7.55
C ALA A 108 -4.27 8.87 9.05
N GLU A 109 -4.13 7.79 9.80
CA GLU A 109 -4.15 7.78 11.26
C GLU A 109 -2.80 7.23 11.74
N GLY A 110 -2.14 7.95 12.66
CA GLY A 110 -0.82 7.58 13.18
C GLY A 110 0.28 8.59 12.86
N PRO A 111 1.55 8.24 13.09
CA PRO A 111 2.69 9.13 12.92
C PRO A 111 3.05 9.31 11.44
N LEU A 112 2.39 10.27 10.78
CA LEU A 112 2.68 10.67 9.40
C LEU A 112 4.16 10.95 9.12
N VAL A 113 4.93 11.36 10.13
CA VAL A 113 6.39 11.55 10.02
C VAL A 113 7.10 10.27 9.58
N LYS A 114 6.68 9.09 10.05
CA LYS A 114 7.24 7.79 9.62
C LYS A 114 6.89 7.51 8.15
N ALA A 115 5.64 7.74 7.76
CA ALA A 115 5.21 7.63 6.37
C ALA A 115 6.00 8.55 5.42
N LEU A 116 6.28 9.79 5.84
CA LEU A 116 7.10 10.73 5.08
C LEU A 116 8.56 10.29 4.97
N LYS A 117 9.13 9.64 6.01
CA LYS A 117 10.48 9.06 5.95
C LYS A 117 10.58 7.87 4.98
N ALA A 118 9.48 7.14 4.81
CA ALA A 118 9.37 6.02 3.88
C ALA A 118 9.22 6.45 2.40
N MET A 119 8.80 7.70 2.12
CA MET A 119 8.61 8.24 0.77
C MET A 119 9.74 7.95 -0.23
N PRO A 120 11.04 8.16 0.06
CA PRO A 120 12.12 7.87 -0.89
C PRO A 120 12.16 6.40 -1.32
N GLN A 121 11.69 5.47 -0.49
CA GLN A 121 11.59 4.05 -0.84
C GLN A 121 10.32 3.77 -1.64
N ILE A 122 9.20 4.42 -1.29
CA ILE A 122 7.95 4.37 -2.06
C ILE A 122 8.17 4.86 -3.50
N GLU A 123 8.96 5.91 -3.69
CA GLU A 123 9.33 6.41 -5.03
C GLU A 123 10.07 5.35 -5.87
N LYS A 124 10.90 4.50 -5.25
CA LYS A 124 11.54 3.36 -5.92
C LYS A 124 10.55 2.24 -6.27
N ILE A 125 9.43 2.14 -5.55
CA ILE A 125 8.39 1.12 -5.76
C ILE A 125 7.46 1.50 -6.92
N TYR A 126 7.25 2.80 -7.20
CA TYR A 126 6.41 3.25 -8.32
C TYR A 126 6.74 2.58 -9.68
N PRO A 127 8.00 2.55 -10.16
CA PRO A 127 8.32 1.87 -11.40
C PRO A 127 8.11 0.35 -11.32
N MET A 128 8.29 -0.27 -10.15
CA MET A 128 8.02 -1.70 -9.96
C MET A 128 6.54 -2.02 -10.11
N TYR A 129 5.66 -1.14 -9.62
CA TYR A 129 4.21 -1.29 -9.78
C TYR A 129 3.80 -1.19 -11.25
N ARG A 130 4.38 -0.23 -11.98
CA ARG A 130 4.13 -0.08 -13.42
C ARG A 130 4.58 -1.33 -14.20
N ASP A 131 5.79 -1.82 -13.95
CA ASP A 131 6.30 -3.06 -14.55
C ASP A 131 5.43 -4.28 -14.21
N TYR A 132 4.94 -4.37 -12.98
CA TYR A 132 4.01 -5.42 -12.57
C TYR A 132 2.68 -5.38 -13.36
N LEU A 133 2.11 -4.19 -13.57
CA LEU A 133 0.90 -4.03 -14.38
C LEU A 133 1.14 -4.42 -15.86
N GLU A 134 2.29 -4.07 -16.43
CA GLU A 134 2.67 -4.50 -17.77
C GLU A 134 2.78 -6.03 -17.85
N LYS A 135 3.46 -6.66 -16.88
CA LYS A 135 3.66 -8.11 -16.81
C LYS A 135 2.36 -8.88 -16.63
N THR A 136 1.43 -8.35 -15.86
CA THR A 136 0.11 -8.95 -15.63
C THR A 136 -0.87 -8.66 -16.77
N GLY A 137 -0.46 -7.91 -17.79
CA GLY A 137 -1.31 -7.54 -18.93
C GLY A 137 -2.38 -6.50 -18.58
N ARG A 138 -2.31 -5.88 -17.39
CA ARG A 138 -3.22 -4.82 -16.92
C ARG A 138 -2.73 -3.43 -17.36
N THR A 139 -2.25 -3.33 -18.60
CA THR A 139 -1.82 -2.06 -19.20
C THR A 139 -2.96 -1.04 -19.34
N ASP A 140 -4.21 -1.52 -19.35
CA ASP A 140 -5.42 -0.69 -19.25
C ASP A 140 -5.39 0.23 -18.01
N LEU A 141 -4.78 -0.23 -16.92
CA LEU A 141 -4.65 0.53 -15.68
C LEU A 141 -3.47 1.52 -15.68
N LEU A 142 -2.51 1.38 -16.59
CA LEU A 142 -1.38 2.31 -16.71
C LEU A 142 -1.78 3.64 -17.37
N ALA A 143 -2.85 3.61 -18.15
CA ALA A 143 -3.37 4.75 -18.87
C ALA A 143 -4.64 5.25 -18.16
N VAL A 144 -4.49 5.84 -16.97
CA VAL A 144 -5.55 6.71 -16.44
C VAL A 144 -5.58 7.95 -17.34
N LYS A 145 -6.30 7.86 -18.47
CA LYS A 145 -6.59 9.02 -19.31
C LYS A 145 -7.26 10.08 -18.44
N GLN A 146 -6.56 11.20 -18.23
CA GLN A 146 -7.18 12.46 -17.82
C GLN A 146 -8.21 12.92 -18.86
#